data_AF-A0A0U3MKM5-F1
#
_entry.id   AF-A0A0U3MKM5-F1
#
_cell.length_a   1.000
_cell.length_b   1.000
_cell.length_c   1.000
_cell.angle_alpha   90.00
_cell.angle_beta   90.00
_cell.angle_gamma   90.00
#
_symmetry.space_group_name_H-M   'P 1'
#
loop_
_entity.id
_entity.type
_entity.pdbx_description
1 polymer ?
#
loop_
_entity_poly.entity_id
_entity_poly.type
_entity_poly.pdbx_seq_one_letter_code
_entity_poly.pdbx_strand_id
1 'polypeptide(L)' 'MYGFLLNMWIMNRIDSSYLDVMVEKKFITLEEKEMIIATPRVEK' A
#
# COMPACT_ATOMS: atom_id res chain seq x y z
N MET A 1 7.06 0.08 -8.17
CA MET A 1 6.95 -0.03 -6.70
C MET A 1 5.49 -0.09 -6.26
N TYR A 2 4.67 0.88 -6.67
CA TYR A 2 3.21 0.90 -6.46
C TYR A 2 2.52 -0.47 -6.64
N GLY A 3 2.61 -1.10 -7.81
CA GLY A 3 1.94 -2.38 -8.07
C GLY A 3 2.39 -3.55 -7.17
N PHE A 4 3.65 -3.53 -6.70
CA PHE A 4 4.14 -4.53 -5.74
C PHE A 4 3.50 -4.35 -4.37
N LEU A 5 3.44 -3.10 -3.88
CA LEU A 5 2.79 -2.77 -2.61
C LEU A 5 1.28 -3.01 -2.66
N LEU A 6 0.63 -2.72 -3.79
CA LEU A 6 -0.77 -3.02 -4.03
C LEU A 6 -1.05 -4.53 -3.90
N ASN A 7 -0.24 -5.37 -4.53
CA ASN A 7 -0.38 -6.83 -4.41
C ASN A 7 -0.17 -7.30 -2.97
N MET A 8 0.82 -6.75 -2.25
CA MET A 8 1.03 -7.07 -0.84
C MET A 8 -0.15 -6.64 0.04
N TRP A 9 -0.75 -5.48 -0.25
CA TRP A 9 -1.94 -4.96 0.44
C TRP A 9 -3.15 -5.86 0.21
N ILE A 10 -3.43 -6.22 -1.04
CA ILE A 10 -4.54 -7.10 -1.43
C ILE A 10 -4.41 -8.46 -0.73
N MET A 11 -3.19 -9.00 -0.64
CA MET A 11 -2.89 -10.25 0.10
C MET A 11 -2.90 -10.09 1.63
N ASN A 12 -3.24 -8.90 2.15
CA ASN A 12 -3.26 -8.60 3.58
C ASN A 12 -1.90 -8.84 4.28
N ARG A 13 -0.77 -8.63 3.56
CA ARG A 13 0.59 -8.82 4.09
C ARG A 13 1.24 -7.57 4.66
N ILE A 14 0.65 -6.40 4.40
CA ILE A 14 1.11 -5.10 4.88
C ILE A 14 -0.07 -4.28 5.41
N ASP A 15 0.23 -3.25 6.19
CA ASP A 15 -0.73 -2.31 6.76
C ASP A 15 -0.48 -0.87 6.26
N SER A 16 -1.30 0.06 6.73
CA SER A 16 -1.17 1.48 6.38
C SER A 16 0.12 2.09 6.91
N SER A 17 0.60 1.67 8.07
CA SER A 17 1.86 2.15 8.67
C SER A 17 3.07 1.74 7.84
N TYR A 18 3.05 0.56 7.22
CA TYR A 18 4.07 0.16 6.26
C TYR A 18 4.08 1.08 5.04
N LEU A 19 2.90 1.47 4.53
CA LEU A 19 2.79 2.39 3.40
C LEU A 19 3.28 3.80 3.75
N ASP A 20 3.07 4.27 4.99
CA ASP A 20 3.63 5.54 5.47
C ASP A 20 5.15 5.58 5.33
N VAL A 21 5.84 4.52 5.77
CA VAL A 21 7.29 4.40 5.63
C VAL A 21 7.71 4.37 4.16
N MET A 22 6.92 3.79 3.27
CA MET A 22 7.21 3.78 1.83
C MET A 22 7.04 5.18 1.20
N VAL A 23 6.08 5.97 1.68
CA VAL A 23 5.92 7.39 1.27
C VAL A 23 7.09 8.23 1.78
N GLU A 24 7.47 8.09 3.05
CA GLU A 24 8.62 8.81 3.63
C GLU A 24 9.93 8.52 2.88
N LYS A 25 10.12 7.25 2.47
CA LYS A 25 11.26 6.81 1.67
C LYS A 25 11.15 7.18 0.19
N LYS A 26 10.09 7.88 -0.23
CA LYS A 26 9.82 8.31 -1.61
C LYS A 26 9.74 7.15 -2.61
N PHE A 27 9.38 5.96 -2.13
CA PHE A 27 9.15 4.77 -2.96
C PHE A 27 7.79 4.82 -3.65
N ILE A 28 6.83 5.52 -3.04
CA ILE A 28 5.51 5.85 -3.60
C ILE A 28 5.11 7.27 -3.17
N THR A 29 4.15 7.86 -3.85
CA THR A 29 3.56 9.15 -3.46
C THR A 29 2.45 8.96 -2.43
N LEU A 30 2.01 10.07 -1.82
CA LEU A 30 0.85 10.06 -0.92
C LEU A 30 -0.43 9.64 -1.66
N GLU A 31 -0.62 10.13 -2.89
CA GLU A 31 -1.75 9.77 -3.75
C GLU A 31 -1.77 8.26 -4.06
N GLU A 32 -0.61 7.69 -4.37
CA GLU A 32 -0.44 6.25 -4.57
C GLU A 32 -0.77 5.46 -3.30
N LYS A 33 -0.33 5.92 -2.12
CA LYS A 33 -0.72 5.30 -0.84
C LYS A 33 -2.24 5.32 -0.66
N GLU A 34 -2.89 6.45 -0.92
CA GLU A 34 -4.35 6.59 -0.79
C GLU A 34 -5.08 5.64 -1.74
N MET A 35 -4.62 5.48 -2.97
CA MET A 35 -5.18 4.51 -3.90
C MET A 35 -5.03 3.06 -3.41
N ILE A 36 -3.88 2.71 -2.81
CA ILE A 36 -3.68 1.38 -2.22
C ILE A 36 -4.65 1.15 -1.05
N ILE A 37 -4.77 2.12 -0.15
CA ILE A 37 -5.66 2.02 1.03
C ILE A 37 -7.13 1.93 0.62
N ALA A 38 -7.53 2.67 -0.42
CA ALA A 38 -8.86 2.60 -0.99
C ALA A 38 -9.17 1.26 -1.68
N THR A 39 -8.14 0.47 -2.01
CA THR A 39 -8.32 -0.84 -2.64
C THR A 39 -8.78 -1.89 -1.62
N PRO A 40 -9.91 -2.58 -1.84
CA PRO A 40 -10.36 -3.66 -0.98
C PRO A 40 -9.33 -4.78 -0.86
N ARG A 41 -9.16 -5.31 0.34
CA ARG A 41 -8.31 -6.48 0.59
C ARG A 41 -9.08 -7.77 0.34
N VAL A 42 -8.37 -8.85 0.05
CA VAL A 42 -8.97 -10.18 0.09
C VAL A 42 -9.27 -10.49 1.55
N GLU A 43 -10.56 -10.47 1.91
CA GLU A 43 -11.02 -11.01 3.19
C GLU A 43 -10.72 -12.53 3.20
N LYS A 44 -10.19 -13.00 4.33
CA LYS A 44 -9.98 -14.44 4.56
C LYS A 44 -11.30 -15.13 4.88
#